data_AF-A0AAU8BR05-F1
#
_entry.id   AF-A0AAU8BR05-F1
#
_cell.length_a   1.000
_cell.length_b   1.000
_cell.length_c   1.000
_cell.angle_alpha   90.00
_cell.angle_beta   90.00
_cell.angle_gamma   90.00
#
_symmetry.space_group_name_H-M   'P 1'
#
loop_
_entity.id
_entity.type
_entity.pdbx_description
1 polymer ?
#
loop_
_entity_poly.entity_id
_entity_poly.type
_entity_poly.pdbx_seq_one_letter_code
_entity_poly.pdbx_strand_id
1 'polypeptide(L)' 'MPNRFPKRYEVCGDHVVVSQELHRTLNILAGRFYSQMGYKHIEGFDYSSSLHPQEQLMYAFALEAAYLQQSTGALDD' A
#
# COMPACT_ATOMS: atom_id res chain seq x y z
N MET A 1 -12.14 -14.25 -8.00
CA MET A 1 -11.79 -14.96 -6.76
C MET A 1 -11.89 -13.95 -5.62
N PRO A 2 -12.53 -14.26 -4.47
CA PRO A 2 -12.52 -13.32 -3.35
C PRO A 2 -11.06 -13.07 -2.95
N ASN A 3 -10.66 -11.80 -2.86
CA ASN A 3 -9.30 -11.40 -2.50
C ASN A 3 -8.96 -12.02 -1.14
N ARG A 4 -8.20 -13.12 -1.16
CA ARG A 4 -7.87 -13.90 0.04
C ARG A 4 -6.75 -13.16 0.77
N PHE A 5 -7.11 -12.49 1.86
CA PHE A 5 -6.17 -11.91 2.82
C PHE A 5 -5.92 -12.93 3.96
N PRO A 6 -4.76 -12.87 4.64
CA PRO A 6 -3.66 -11.93 4.43
C PRO A 6 -2.83 -12.21 3.17
N LYS A 7 -2.25 -11.16 2.57
CA LYS A 7 -1.34 -11.25 1.42
C LYS A 7 0.09 -10.91 1.86
N ARG A 8 1.09 -11.56 1.29
CA ARG A 8 2.51 -11.23 1.52
C ARG A 8 3.03 -10.39 0.36
N TYR A 9 3.72 -9.29 0.69
CA TYR A 9 4.39 -8.43 -0.27
C TYR A 9 5.87 -8.31 0.11
N GLU A 10 6.74 -8.31 -0.90
CA GLU A 10 8.16 -8.02 -0.71
C GLU A 10 8.36 -6.50 -0.73
N VAL A 11 9.07 -5.97 0.26
CA VAL A 11 9.35 -4.54 0.43
C VAL A 11 10.79 -4.40 0.94
N CYS A 12 11.65 -3.71 0.19
CA CYS A 12 13.05 -3.47 0.56
C CYS A 12 13.86 -4.74 0.93
N GLY A 13 13.54 -5.90 0.34
CA GLY A 13 14.19 -7.18 0.64
C GLY A 13 13.64 -7.90 1.89
N ASP A 14 12.61 -7.36 2.52
CA ASP A 14 11.85 -8.00 3.60
C ASP A 14 10.40 -8.26 3.16
N HIS A 15 9.55 -8.78 4.06
CA HIS A 15 8.17 -9.14 3.77
C HIS A 15 7.17 -8.45 4.71
N VAL A 16 6.16 -7.81 4.12
CA VAL A 16 5.01 -7.28 4.86
C VAL A 16 3.82 -8.21 4.69
N VAL A 17 3.23 -8.62 5.82
CA VAL A 17 1.95 -9.34 5.84
C VAL A 17 0.82 -8.32 5.90
N VAL A 18 0.03 -8.25 4.84
CA VAL A 18 -1.03 -7.28 4.67
C VAL A 18 -2.39 -7.94 4.94
N SER A 19 -3.05 -7.51 6.02
CA SER A 19 -4.44 -7.84 6.32
C SER A 19 -5.41 -7.13 5.36
N GLN A 20 -6.68 -7.53 5.34
CA GLN A 20 -7.69 -6.85 4.52
C GLN A 20 -7.86 -5.37 4.93
N GLU A 21 -7.79 -5.09 6.22
CA GLU A 21 -7.88 -3.72 6.75
C GLU A 21 -6.65 -2.90 6.36
N LEU A 22 -5.45 -3.45 6.57
CA LEU A 22 -4.22 -2.77 6.15
C LEU A 22 -4.24 -2.52 4.64
N HIS A 23 -4.69 -3.48 3.84
CA HIS A 23 -4.84 -3.32 2.40
C HIS A 23 -5.75 -2.14 2.01
N ARG A 24 -6.89 -1.97 2.70
CA ARG A 24 -7.78 -0.82 2.48
C ARG A 24 -7.07 0.50 2.81
N THR A 25 -6.36 0.56 3.95
CA THR A 25 -5.58 1.73 4.36
C THR A 25 -4.48 2.07 3.36
N LEU A 26 -3.77 1.06 2.85
CA LEU A 26 -2.73 1.22 1.83
C LEU A 26 -3.29 1.77 0.53
N ASN A 27 -4.47 1.33 0.10
CA ASN A 27 -5.12 1.87 -1.10
C ASN A 27 -5.54 3.34 -0.93
N ILE A 28 -6.01 3.73 0.25
CA ILE A 28 -6.29 5.14 0.55
C ILE A 28 -5.01 5.97 0.49
N LEU A 29 -3.91 5.48 1.07
CA LEU A 29 -2.62 6.16 1.06
C LEU A 29 -2.05 6.29 -0.36
N ALA A 30 -2.09 5.22 -1.15
CA ALA A 30 -1.71 5.24 -2.56
C ALA A 30 -2.52 6.29 -3.36
N GLY A 31 -3.84 6.37 -3.10
CA GLY A 31 -4.68 7.40 -3.70
C GLY A 31 -4.30 8.83 -3.32
N ARG A 32 -3.85 9.06 -2.09
CA ARG A 32 -3.31 10.36 -1.66
C ARG A 32 -2.02 10.70 -2.40
N PHE A 33 -1.08 9.77 -2.52
CA PHE A 33 0.16 9.99 -3.28
C PHE A 33 -0.14 10.29 -4.76
N TYR A 34 -1.03 9.52 -5.37
CA TYR A 34 -1.45 9.77 -6.75
C TYR A 34 -2.04 11.16 -6.94
N SER A 35 -2.86 11.60 -5.97
CA SER A 35 -3.46 12.94 -5.96
C SER A 35 -2.42 14.06 -5.75
N GLN A 36 -1.42 13.84 -4.89
CA GLN A 36 -0.32 14.78 -4.68
C GLN A 36 0.53 15.00 -5.93
N MET A 37 0.59 14.00 -6.82
CA MET A 37 1.23 14.13 -8.13
C MET A 37 0.36 14.88 -9.17
N GLY A 38 -0.83 15.36 -8.79
CA GLY A 38 -1.75 16.10 -9.65
C GLY A 38 -2.75 15.23 -10.43
N TYR A 39 -2.79 13.92 -10.18
CA TYR A 39 -3.73 13.01 -10.83
C TYR A 39 -5.04 12.92 -10.05
N LYS A 40 -6.11 12.50 -10.72
CA LYS A 40 -7.41 12.31 -10.08
C LYS A 40 -7.55 10.88 -9.56
N HIS A 41 -7.57 10.71 -8.24
CA HIS A 41 -7.95 9.45 -7.61
C HIS A 41 -9.45 9.16 -7.78
N ILE A 42 -9.78 7.88 -7.99
CA ILE A 42 -11.16 7.35 -8.03
C ILE A 42 -11.41 6.58 -6.73
N GLU A 43 -12.46 6.94 -5.99
CA GLU A 43 -12.84 6.25 -4.76
C GLU A 43 -13.10 4.76 -5.01
N GLY A 44 -12.56 3.91 -4.13
CA GLY A 44 -12.68 2.45 -4.25
C GLY A 44 -11.75 1.80 -5.28
N PHE A 45 -10.92 2.57 -5.99
CA PHE A 45 -9.89 2.03 -6.88
C PHE A 45 -8.84 1.21 -6.11
N ASP A 46 -8.51 0.02 -6.63
CA ASP A 46 -7.52 -0.88 -6.05
C ASP A 46 -6.18 -0.76 -6.80
N TYR A 47 -5.29 0.07 -6.27
CA TYR A 47 -3.95 0.28 -6.80
C TYR A 47 -3.09 -0.99 -6.76
N SER A 48 -3.39 -1.96 -5.89
CA SER A 48 -2.63 -3.21 -5.82
C SER A 48 -2.86 -4.13 -7.02
N SER A 49 -3.98 -3.96 -7.73
CA SER A 49 -4.34 -4.76 -8.91
C SER A 49 -4.28 -3.98 -10.22
N SER A 50 -3.84 -2.72 -10.18
CA SER A 50 -3.65 -1.93 -11.39
C SER A 50 -2.56 -2.54 -12.29
N LEU A 51 -2.73 -2.36 -13.60
CA LEU A 51 -1.71 -2.66 -14.62
C LEU A 51 -0.90 -1.41 -15.03
N HIS A 52 -1.27 -0.23 -14.53
CA HIS A 52 -0.58 1.01 -14.87
C HIS A 52 0.66 1.18 -13.98
N PRO A 53 1.87 1.36 -14.55
CA PRO A 53 3.12 1.37 -13.77
C PRO A 53 3.14 2.41 -12.65
N GLN A 54 2.59 3.60 -12.91
CA GLN A 54 2.55 4.66 -11.90
C GLN A 54 1.62 4.30 -10.73
N GLU A 55 0.49 3.67 -11.00
CA GLU A 55 -0.49 3.31 -9.97
C GLU A 55 0.03 2.18 -9.10
N GLN A 56 0.71 1.19 -9.71
CA GLN A 56 1.44 0.15 -8.99
C GLN A 56 2.51 0.76 -8.07
N LEU A 57 3.24 1.77 -8.57
CA LEU A 57 4.27 2.46 -7.79
C LEU A 57 3.68 3.17 -6.57
N MET A 58 2.50 3.77 -6.68
CA MET A 58 1.82 4.40 -5.53
C MET A 58 1.47 3.37 -4.44
N TYR A 59 1.08 2.16 -4.84
CA TYR A 59 0.84 1.08 -3.88
C TYR A 59 2.13 0.57 -3.25
N ALA A 60 3.21 0.46 -4.03
CA ALA A 60 4.53 0.09 -3.52
C ALA A 60 5.05 1.10 -2.49
N PHE A 61 4.91 2.40 -2.73
CA PHE A 61 5.27 3.44 -1.76
C PHE A 61 4.41 3.38 -0.48
N ALA A 62 3.12 3.05 -0.61
CA ALA A 62 2.28 2.85 0.56
C ALA A 62 2.75 1.65 1.40
N LEU A 63 3.14 0.56 0.76
CA LEU A 63 3.70 -0.63 1.41
C LEU A 63 5.01 -0.31 2.14
N GLU A 64 5.92 0.45 1.52
CA GLU A 64 7.17 0.90 2.12
C GLU A 64 6.95 1.80 3.33
N ALA A 65 6.02 2.76 3.24
CA ALA A 65 5.65 3.61 4.38
C ALA A 65 5.10 2.79 5.55
N ALA A 66 4.26 1.78 5.29
CA ALA A 66 3.73 0.90 6.33
C ALA A 66 4.80 -0.02 6.93
N TYR A 67 5.72 -0.54 6.12
CA TYR A 67 6.88 -1.30 6.60
C TYR A 67 7.72 -0.48 7.56
N LEU A 68 8.07 0.76 7.17
CA LEU A 68 8.83 1.67 8.01
C LEU A 68 8.11 1.95 9.33
N GLN A 69 6.81 2.27 9.30
CA GLN A 69 6.04 2.51 10.52
C GLN A 69 6.03 1.30 11.47
N GLN A 70 5.90 0.09 10.95
CA GLN A 70 5.95 -1.13 11.76
C GLN A 70 7.34 -1.39 12.34
N SER A 71 8.40 -1.10 11.58
CA SER A 71 9.79 -1.23 12.04
C SER A 71 10.18 -0.20 13.09
N THR A 72 9.68 1.04 12.97
CA THR A 72 9.98 2.14 13.89
C THR A 72 9.06 2.14 15.12
N GLY A 73 7.89 1.51 15.05
CA GLY A 73 6.97 1.37 16.19
C GLY A 73 7.48 0.47 17.32
N ALA A 74 8.63 -0.17 17.15
CA ALA A 74 9.38 -0.84 18.23
C ALA A 74 10.37 0.09 18.95
N LEU A 75 10.38 1.40 18.64
CA LEU A 75 11.26 2.40 19.26
C LEU A 75 10.55 3.34 20.25
N ASP A 76 9.28 3.08 20.58
CA ASP A 76 8.62 3.72 21.71
C ASP A 76 8.73 2.79 22.93
N ASP A 77 9.82 2.99 23.71
CA ASP A 77 10.02 2.45 25.07
C ASP A 77 8.98 3.01 26.08
#